data_AF-A0A0H5PVR2-F1
#
_entry.id   AF-A0A0H5PVR2-F1
#
_cell.length_a   1.000
_cell.length_b   1.000
_cell.length_c   1.000
_cell.angle_alpha   90.00
_cell.angle_beta   90.00
_cell.angle_gamma   90.00
#
_symmetry.space_group_name_H-M   'P 1'
#
loop_
_entity.id
_entity.type
_entity.pdbx_description
1 polymer ?
#
loop_
_entity_poly.entity_id
_entity_poly.type
_entity_poly.pdbx_seq_one_letter_code
_entity_poly.pdbx_strand_id
1 'polypeptide(L)'
;MKSGFFFKLPAPNKSSLTTNQGRELHKFDGNLENFEKHLLATNNKFLRERLYYRQHGLCPYCRNPLPGFIQNTCVHHQEYSMVCNFDGEMITVCQPRKSYFYEKEVPNCEVCFFTHPEYAERCMDNLLLLHSECHKKLHGFND
;
A
#
# COMPACT_ATOMS: atom_id res chain seq x y z
N MET A 1 25.24 16.83 23.29
CA MET A 1 23.77 16.69 23.27
C MET A 1 23.34 16.14 21.91
N LYS A 2 22.73 14.95 21.93
CA LYS A 2 21.91 14.26 20.90
C LYS A 2 22.23 14.52 19.41
N SER A 3 23.10 13.69 18.84
CA SER A 3 22.99 13.32 17.43
C SER A 3 21.75 12.42 17.29
N GLY A 4 20.59 13.01 17.06
CA GLY A 4 19.37 12.26 16.76
C GLY A 4 19.55 11.53 15.44
N PHE A 5 19.50 10.19 15.45
CA PHE A 5 19.26 9.41 14.24
C PHE A 5 17.88 9.80 13.70
N PHE A 6 17.85 10.71 12.73
CA PHE A 6 16.63 10.96 11.97
C PHE A 6 16.44 9.78 11.02
N PHE A 7 15.48 8.90 11.33
CA PHE A 7 15.06 7.85 10.41
C PHE A 7 14.63 8.49 9.09
N LYS A 8 15.34 8.17 8.00
CA LYS A 8 15.05 8.73 6.68
C LYS A 8 13.91 7.94 6.06
N LEU A 9 12.67 8.39 6.26
CA LEU A 9 11.54 7.81 5.54
C LEU A 9 11.68 8.12 4.04
N PRO A 10 11.33 7.18 3.15
CA PRO A 10 11.35 7.39 1.70
C PRO A 10 10.48 8.59 1.33
N ALA A 11 10.92 9.39 0.36
CA ALA A 11 10.07 10.45 -0.17
C ALA A 11 9.06 9.81 -1.14
N PRO A 12 7.75 10.01 -0.96
CA PRO A 12 6.77 9.47 -1.89
C PRO A 12 6.96 10.11 -3.27
N ASN A 13 6.97 9.28 -4.31
CA ASN A 13 6.98 9.75 -5.69
C ASN A 13 5.56 9.72 -6.27
N LYS A 14 5.36 10.42 -7.40
CA LYS A 14 4.22 10.14 -8.27
C LYS A 14 4.68 9.11 -9.29
N SER A 15 4.05 7.95 -9.30
CA SER A 15 4.35 6.89 -10.28
C SER A 15 4.35 7.44 -11.70
N SER A 16 5.28 6.93 -12.51
CA SER A 16 5.38 7.22 -13.95
C SER A 16 4.13 6.75 -14.72
N LEU A 17 3.43 5.75 -14.19
CA LEU A 17 2.20 5.21 -14.73
C LEU A 17 1.01 5.58 -13.84
N THR A 18 -0.14 5.78 -14.46
CA THR A 18 -1.43 5.75 -13.76
C THR A 18 -1.86 4.29 -13.51
N THR A 19 -2.80 4.08 -12.58
CA THR A 19 -3.38 2.75 -12.35
C THR A 19 -3.96 2.15 -13.64
N ASN A 20 -4.61 2.95 -14.48
CA ASN A 20 -5.20 2.46 -15.74
C ASN A 20 -4.13 2.07 -16.77
N GLN A 21 -3.04 2.84 -16.88
CA GLN A 21 -1.91 2.47 -17.72
C GLN A 21 -1.24 1.18 -17.22
N GLY A 22 -1.12 1.02 -15.90
CA GLY A 22 -0.67 -0.24 -15.29
C GLY A 22 -1.59 -1.42 -15.65
N ARG A 23 -2.91 -1.25 -15.59
CA ARG A 23 -3.87 -2.30 -16.00
C ARG A 23 -3.67 -2.72 -17.45
N GLU A 24 -3.55 -1.77 -18.37
CA GLU A 24 -3.37 -2.09 -19.79
C GLU A 24 -2.04 -2.80 -20.06
N LEU A 25 -0.96 -2.36 -19.41
CA LEU A 25 0.36 -3.02 -19.51
C LEU A 25 0.27 -4.49 -19.05
N HIS A 26 -0.22 -4.74 -17.83
CA HIS A 26 -0.27 -6.10 -17.30
C HIS A 26 -1.32 -6.98 -18.00
N LYS A 27 -2.35 -6.38 -18.59
CA LYS A 27 -3.28 -7.09 -19.47
C LYS A 27 -2.60 -7.57 -20.75
N PHE A 28 -1.78 -6.72 -21.37
CA PHE A 28 -0.98 -7.10 -22.53
C PHE A 28 0.02 -8.22 -22.20
N ASP A 29 0.64 -8.16 -21.03
CA ASP A 29 1.63 -9.14 -20.56
C ASP A 29 1.01 -10.44 -19.98
N GLY A 30 -0.31 -10.57 -19.95
CA GLY A 30 -1.00 -11.74 -19.39
C GLY A 30 -0.99 -11.85 -17.86
N ASN A 31 -0.64 -10.78 -17.14
CA ASN A 31 -0.50 -10.72 -15.68
C ASN A 31 -1.59 -9.89 -14.98
N LEU A 32 -2.69 -9.57 -15.67
CA LEU A 32 -3.74 -8.70 -15.13
C LEU A 32 -4.28 -9.17 -13.77
N GLU A 33 -4.52 -10.47 -13.59
CA GLU A 33 -5.02 -11.01 -12.33
C GLU A 33 -4.05 -10.74 -11.16
N ASN A 34 -2.75 -10.98 -11.37
CA ASN A 34 -1.72 -10.76 -10.37
C ASN A 34 -1.54 -9.27 -10.07
N PHE A 35 -1.70 -8.41 -11.08
CA PHE A 35 -1.74 -6.97 -10.89
C PHE A 35 -2.94 -6.53 -10.04
N GLU A 36 -4.14 -7.05 -10.32
CA GLU A 36 -5.33 -6.78 -9.50
C GLU A 36 -5.14 -7.25 -8.05
N LYS A 37 -4.56 -8.44 -7.84
CA LYS A 37 -4.21 -8.93 -6.50
C LYS A 37 -3.29 -7.95 -5.77
N HIS A 38 -2.31 -7.35 -6.45
CA HIS A 38 -1.44 -6.33 -5.86
C HIS A 38 -2.22 -5.08 -5.44
N LEU A 39 -3.10 -4.58 -6.31
CA LEU A 39 -3.98 -3.44 -5.96
C LEU A 39 -4.88 -3.77 -4.77
N LEU A 40 -5.42 -4.98 -4.71
CA LEU A 40 -6.29 -5.45 -3.62
C LEU A 40 -5.56 -5.55 -2.29
N ALA A 41 -4.29 -5.97 -2.28
CA ALA A 41 -3.48 -6.11 -1.08
C ALA A 41 -3.39 -4.83 -0.24
N THR A 42 -3.57 -3.65 -0.84
CA THR A 42 -3.63 -2.36 -0.12
C THR A 42 -4.76 -2.26 0.92
N ASN A 43 -5.77 -3.13 0.83
CA ASN A 43 -6.88 -3.23 1.79
C ASN A 43 -6.57 -4.24 2.91
N ASN A 44 -5.48 -4.99 2.83
CA ASN A 44 -5.12 -5.99 3.84
C ASN A 44 -4.63 -5.30 5.13
N LYS A 45 -5.25 -5.64 6.27
CA LYS A 45 -4.92 -5.05 7.58
C LYS A 45 -3.47 -5.32 8.00
N PHE A 46 -2.99 -6.55 7.83
CA PHE A 46 -1.64 -6.95 8.20
C PHE A 46 -0.60 -6.12 7.42
N LEU A 47 -0.77 -5.99 6.10
CA LEU A 47 0.12 -5.19 5.25
C LEU A 47 0.16 -3.72 5.70
N ARG A 48 -1.01 -3.12 5.95
CA ARG A 48 -1.10 -1.71 6.40
C ARG A 48 -0.44 -1.50 7.76
N GLU A 49 -0.59 -2.45 8.68
CA GLU A 49 0.06 -2.41 9.98
C GLU A 49 1.59 -2.47 9.84
N ARG A 50 2.12 -3.37 9.00
CA ARG A 50 3.57 -3.47 8.74
C ARG A 50 4.11 -2.16 8.17
N LEU A 51 3.43 -1.55 7.19
CA LEU A 51 3.82 -0.26 6.63
C LEU A 51 3.85 0.85 7.70
N TYR A 52 2.85 0.89 8.58
CA TYR A 52 2.79 1.86 9.68
C TYR A 52 4.03 1.76 10.58
N TYR A 53 4.40 0.55 11.02
CA TYR A 53 5.56 0.37 11.88
C TYR A 53 6.89 0.61 11.15
N ARG A 54 7.03 0.18 9.89
CA ARG A 54 8.20 0.49 9.04
C ARG A 54 8.42 1.99 8.91
N GLN A 55 7.34 2.76 8.90
CA GLN A 55 7.38 4.22 8.80
C GLN A 55 7.37 4.94 10.16
N HIS A 56 7.55 4.21 11.26
CA HIS A 56 7.53 4.74 12.63
C HIS A 56 6.24 5.53 12.95
N GLY A 57 5.12 5.16 12.34
CA GLY A 57 3.83 5.84 12.51
C GLY A 57 3.78 7.25 11.90
N LEU A 58 4.75 7.62 11.05
CA LEU A 58 4.79 8.91 10.39
C LEU A 58 4.36 8.80 8.92
N CYS A 59 3.75 9.86 8.41
CA CYS A 59 3.41 9.99 6.99
C CYS A 59 4.67 10.41 6.20
N PRO A 60 5.16 9.63 5.23
CA PRO A 60 6.35 9.95 4.45
C PRO A 60 6.26 11.27 3.67
N TYR A 61 5.04 11.71 3.30
CA TYR A 61 4.79 12.96 2.58
C TYR A 61 4.96 14.21 3.46
N CYS A 62 4.21 14.31 4.57
CA CYS A 62 4.19 15.51 5.42
C CYS A 62 5.00 15.39 6.71
N ARG A 63 5.54 14.21 7.01
CA ARG A 63 6.28 13.85 8.24
C ARG A 63 5.50 13.94 9.55
N ASN A 64 4.21 14.28 9.50
CA ASN A 64 3.34 14.27 10.68
C ASN A 64 2.89 12.85 11.03
N PRO A 65 2.51 12.58 12.30
CA PRO A 65 1.97 11.30 12.73
C PRO A 65 0.73 10.88 11.94
N LEU A 66 0.67 9.61 11.58
CA LEU A 66 -0.52 8.95 11.05
C LEU A 66 -1.49 8.69 12.20
N PRO A 67 -2.82 8.87 12.01
CA PRO A 67 -3.83 8.60 13.05
C PRO A 67 -3.99 7.10 13.38
N GLY A 68 -3.31 6.24 12.63
CA GLY A 68 -3.38 4.79 12.68
C GLY A 68 -3.06 4.22 11.30
N PHE A 69 -3.49 2.99 11.04
CA PHE A 69 -3.24 2.31 9.75
C PHE A 69 -4.51 1.90 9.01
N ILE A 70 -5.70 2.25 9.52
CA ILE A 70 -6.98 1.89 8.90
C ILE A 70 -7.70 3.15 8.38
N GLN A 71 -8.23 3.97 9.29
CA GLN A 71 -9.00 5.15 8.93
C GLN A 71 -8.09 6.34 8.59
N ASN A 72 -8.58 7.23 7.73
CA ASN A 72 -7.89 8.46 7.31
C ASN A 72 -6.47 8.24 6.75
N THR A 73 -6.21 7.03 6.25
CA THR A 73 -4.94 6.65 5.63
C THR A 73 -5.16 5.92 4.32
N CYS A 74 -4.21 6.07 3.39
CA CYS A 74 -4.23 5.43 2.09
C CYS A 74 -2.88 4.77 1.82
N VAL A 75 -2.88 3.59 1.21
CA VAL A 75 -1.64 2.97 0.72
C VAL A 75 -1.39 3.47 -0.69
N HIS A 76 -0.26 4.12 -0.87
CA HIS A 76 0.26 4.67 -2.11
C HIS A 76 1.15 3.65 -2.81
N HIS A 77 0.95 3.44 -4.10
CA HIS A 77 1.87 2.66 -4.93
C HIS A 77 2.92 3.60 -5.52
N GLN A 78 4.19 3.31 -5.28
CA GLN A 78 5.29 4.10 -5.84
C GLN A 78 5.47 3.83 -7.34
N GLU A 79 5.29 2.59 -7.77
CA GLU A 79 5.26 2.18 -9.18
C GLU A 79 4.15 1.16 -9.43
N TYR A 80 3.66 1.08 -10.68
CA TYR A 80 2.64 0.10 -11.10
C TYR A 80 3.21 -1.07 -11.91
N SER A 81 4.53 -1.27 -11.90
CA SER A 81 5.20 -2.41 -12.57
C SER A 81 5.15 -3.71 -11.76
N MET A 82 4.75 -3.65 -10.50
CA MET A 82 4.72 -4.79 -9.58
C MET A 82 3.41 -5.58 -9.69
N VAL A 83 3.52 -6.91 -9.50
CA VAL A 83 2.38 -7.85 -9.45
C VAL A 83 2.45 -8.71 -8.19
N CYS A 84 1.30 -9.22 -7.74
CA CYS A 84 1.21 -10.11 -6.59
C CYS A 84 1.14 -11.57 -7.05
N ASN A 85 2.21 -12.33 -6.77
CA ASN A 85 2.32 -13.74 -7.13
C ASN A 85 1.87 -14.70 -6.02
N PHE A 86 1.21 -14.19 -4.99
CA PHE A 86 0.62 -15.05 -3.95
C PHE A 86 -0.48 -15.92 -4.56
N ASP A 87 -0.33 -17.22 -4.43
CA ASP A 87 -1.18 -18.28 -4.99
C ASP A 87 -1.96 -19.05 -3.91
N GLY A 88 -1.79 -18.68 -2.63
CA GLY A 88 -2.52 -19.26 -1.51
C GLY A 88 -3.93 -18.70 -1.33
N GLU A 89 -4.55 -19.08 -0.21
CA GLU A 89 -5.93 -18.71 0.13
C GLU A 89 -6.12 -17.20 0.26
N MET A 90 -7.13 -16.66 -0.41
CA MET A 90 -7.58 -15.28 -0.26
C MET A 90 -8.36 -15.14 1.06
N ILE A 91 -8.29 -13.98 1.69
CA ILE A 91 -9.03 -13.70 2.93
C ILE A 91 -10.01 -12.56 2.72
N THR A 92 -11.13 -12.60 3.42
CA THR A 92 -12.11 -11.52 3.43
C THR A 92 -11.73 -10.47 4.48
N VAL A 93 -11.65 -9.22 4.06
CA VAL A 93 -11.46 -8.07 4.96
C VAL A 93 -12.68 -7.16 4.95
N CYS A 94 -13.11 -6.74 6.14
CA CYS A 94 -14.16 -5.74 6.30
C CYS A 94 -13.55 -4.34 6.36
N GLN A 95 -13.97 -3.47 5.45
CA GLN A 95 -13.50 -2.08 5.39
C GLN A 95 -14.64 -1.12 5.78
N PRO A 96 -14.44 -0.29 6.83
CA PRO A 96 -15.45 0.69 7.22
C PRO A 96 -15.52 1.84 6.21
N ARG A 97 -16.72 2.15 5.73
CA ARG A 97 -17.05 3.43 5.06
C ARG A 97 -18.00 4.23 5.95
N LYS A 98 -18.17 5.53 5.63
CA LYS A 98 -18.96 6.50 6.42
C LYS A 98 -20.35 6.01 6.85
N SER A 99 -21.00 5.14 6.06
CA SER A 99 -22.37 4.68 6.31
C SER A 99 -22.58 3.16 6.20
N TYR A 100 -21.56 2.38 5.85
CA TYR A 100 -21.66 0.93 5.71
C TYR A 100 -20.29 0.24 5.80
N PHE A 101 -20.29 -1.07 6.03
CA PHE A 101 -19.13 -1.92 5.86
C PHE A 101 -19.22 -2.60 4.50
N TYR A 102 -18.09 -2.72 3.82
CA TYR A 102 -18.00 -3.60 2.65
C TYR A 102 -16.93 -4.65 2.89
N GLU A 103 -17.23 -5.84 2.39
CA GLU A 103 -16.31 -6.97 2.39
C GLU A 103 -15.57 -7.02 1.07
N LYS A 104 -14.30 -7.41 1.13
CA LYS A 104 -13.48 -7.62 -0.06
C LYS A 104 -12.53 -8.77 0.18
N GLU A 105 -12.40 -9.63 -0.82
CA GLU A 105 -11.34 -10.63 -0.84
C GLU A 105 -10.00 -9.97 -1.20
N VAL A 106 -8.97 -10.31 -0.44
CA VAL A 106 -7.60 -9.82 -0.62
C VAL A 106 -6.61 -10.97 -0.43
N PRO A 107 -5.39 -10.89 -0.98
CA PRO A 107 -4.37 -11.87 -0.68
C PRO A 107 -4.09 -11.95 0.83
N ASN A 108 -3.79 -13.15 1.33
CA ASN A 108 -3.36 -13.33 2.71
C ASN A 108 -1.91 -12.86 2.90
N CYS A 109 -1.74 -11.53 3.05
CA CYS A 109 -0.43 -10.92 3.19
C CYS A 109 0.33 -11.39 4.45
N GLU A 110 -0.36 -11.87 5.48
CA GLU A 110 0.29 -12.43 6.67
C GLU A 110 0.98 -13.75 6.34
N VAL A 111 0.26 -14.69 5.70
CA VAL A 111 0.86 -15.95 5.23
C VAL A 111 1.99 -15.66 4.26
N CYS A 112 1.80 -14.76 3.29
CA CYS A 112 2.85 -14.36 2.35
C CYS A 112 4.09 -13.81 3.06
N PHE A 113 3.93 -12.97 4.08
CA PHE A 113 5.04 -12.39 4.82
C PHE A 113 5.91 -13.45 5.52
N PHE A 114 5.30 -14.48 6.10
CA PHE A 114 6.04 -15.53 6.81
C PHE A 114 6.58 -16.64 5.90
N THR A 115 5.88 -16.94 4.81
CA THR A 115 6.27 -18.02 3.88
C THR A 115 7.17 -17.54 2.74
N HIS A 116 7.07 -16.26 2.37
CA HIS A 116 7.75 -15.64 1.23
C HIS A 116 8.34 -14.27 1.60
N PRO A 117 9.21 -14.17 2.61
CA PRO A 117 9.64 -12.90 3.20
C PRO A 117 10.31 -11.95 2.20
N GLU A 118 11.11 -12.45 1.26
CA GLU A 118 11.76 -11.60 0.25
C GLU A 118 10.76 -10.94 -0.71
N TYR A 119 9.73 -11.69 -1.12
CA TYR A 119 8.66 -11.16 -1.96
C TYR A 119 7.81 -10.15 -1.19
N ALA A 120 7.53 -10.43 0.08
CA ALA A 120 6.78 -9.52 0.94
C ALA A 120 7.54 -8.21 1.18
N GLU A 121 8.85 -8.27 1.43
CA GLU A 121 9.70 -7.10 1.58
C GLU A 121 9.73 -6.25 0.29
N ARG A 122 9.96 -6.88 -0.87
CA ARG A 122 9.89 -6.18 -2.16
C ARG A 122 8.54 -5.52 -2.40
N CYS A 123 7.45 -6.21 -2.05
CA CYS A 123 6.09 -5.67 -2.15
C CYS A 123 5.94 -4.42 -1.27
N MET A 124 6.35 -4.49 -0.01
CA MET A 124 6.27 -3.37 0.92
C MET A 124 7.18 -2.21 0.55
N ASP A 125 8.34 -2.45 -0.07
CA ASP A 125 9.24 -1.39 -0.54
C ASP A 125 8.62 -0.55 -1.66
N ASN A 126 7.65 -1.09 -2.40
CA ASN A 126 6.89 -0.34 -3.41
C ASN A 126 5.67 0.42 -2.83
N LEU A 127 5.35 0.24 -1.55
CA LEU A 127 4.12 0.76 -0.95
C LEU A 127 4.43 1.75 0.19
N LEU A 128 3.63 2.79 0.30
CA LEU A 128 3.73 3.76 1.40
C LEU A 128 2.36 4.03 2.01
N LEU A 129 2.26 4.08 3.33
CA LEU A 129 1.07 4.50 4.04
C LEU A 129 1.09 6.01 4.25
N LEU A 130 0.14 6.72 3.64
CA LEU A 130 0.01 8.18 3.70
C LEU A 130 -1.28 8.58 4.42
N HIS A 131 -1.38 9.83 4.90
CA HIS A 131 -2.70 10.42 5.16
C HIS A 131 -3.50 10.45 3.85
N SER A 132 -4.81 10.21 3.91
CA SER A 132 -5.68 10.27 2.74
C SER A 132 -5.56 11.61 1.99
N GLU A 133 -5.47 12.72 2.72
CA GLU A 133 -5.31 14.06 2.13
C GLU A 133 -3.93 14.29 1.51
N CYS A 134 -2.87 13.73 2.10
CA CYS A 134 -1.53 13.81 1.50
C CYS A 134 -1.48 13.01 0.19
N HIS A 135 -2.14 11.85 0.15
CA HIS A 135 -2.27 11.05 -1.07
C HIS A 135 -3.03 11.81 -2.16
N LYS A 136 -4.15 12.47 -1.84
CA LYS A 136 -4.88 13.33 -2.80
C LYS A 136 -3.98 14.43 -3.38
N LYS A 137 -3.28 15.18 -2.51
CA LYS A 137 -2.35 16.26 -2.91
C LYS A 137 -1.23 15.74 -3.80
N LEU A 138 -0.67 14.57 -3.47
CA LEU A 138 0.36 13.91 -4.29
C LEU A 138 -0.12 13.62 -5.71
N HIS A 139 -1.41 13.29 -5.87
CA HIS A 139 -2.03 13.08 -7.18
C HIS A 139 -2.56 14.35 -7.86
N GLY A 140 -2.43 15.52 -7.22
CA GLY A 140 -2.87 16.81 -7.76
C GLY A 140 -4.36 17.09 -7.58
N PHE A 141 -5.04 16.35 -6.70
CA PHE A 141 -6.39 16.69 -6.26
C PHE A 141 -6.29 17.75 -5.16
N ASN A 142 -6.90 18.92 -5.40
CA ASN A 142 -7.13 19.93 -4.38
C ASN A 142 -8.57 19.77 -3.89
N ASP A 143 -8.79 19.97 -2.58
CA ASP A 143 -10.13 20.05 -2.00
C ASP A 143 -10.90 21.28 -2.51
#